data_AF-A0AA88XKW1-F1
#
_entry.id   AF-A0AA88XKW1-F1
#
_cell.length_a   1.000
_cell.length_b   1.000
_cell.length_c   1.000
_cell.angle_alpha   90.00
_cell.angle_beta   90.00
_cell.angle_gamma   90.00
#
_symmetry.space_group_name_H-M   'P 1'
#
loop_
_entity.id
_entity.type
_entity.pdbx_description
1 polymer ?
#
loop_
_entity_poly.entity_id
_entity_poly.type
_entity_poly.pdbx_seq_one_letter_code
_entity_poly.pdbx_strand_id
1 'polypeptide(L)'
;MEYGATIWNLYLKGDIEKLEKIQNRAIRFIKKDYKSRNPGPITSMRKDLETDPLEERRTSLRLILMYKVVEGLVPSLPPNSFLKYAKTKSQIKPKQYQDHQTTNLVNRHVSKWKMSRSDKFVENLNMKEENIKDLCNEVDNCSSEEHDIDGILSKLENIFSEAAIKPFGKSGRNNEQKEKSDRNNEIWFTKLCDEKRKKFHNAKKKYNKDKSSANRESLRFARKSYKKELSRSFANHQLNLEKELRQTSRNNTKEFWNILNKFSKKTKKRYTYTNRYTL
;
A
#
# COMPACT_ATOMS: atom_id res chain seq x y z
N MET A 1 1.81 -34.31 20.77
CA MET A 1 1.56 -32.85 20.63
C MET A 1 2.13 -32.27 19.34
N GLU A 2 3.18 -32.86 18.75
CA GLU A 2 3.85 -32.26 17.57
C GLU A 2 3.08 -32.41 16.27
N TYR A 3 2.36 -33.53 16.08
CA TYR A 3 1.56 -33.81 14.88
C TYR A 3 0.52 -32.73 14.55
N GLY A 4 -0.07 -32.08 15.56
CA GLY A 4 -1.06 -31.01 15.36
C GLY A 4 -0.49 -29.60 15.40
N ALA A 5 0.81 -29.44 15.66
CA ALA A 5 1.38 -28.13 15.97
C ALA A 5 1.49 -27.20 14.76
N THR A 6 1.49 -27.75 13.54
CA THR A 6 1.45 -26.97 12.30
C THR A 6 0.07 -26.36 12.04
N ILE A 7 -0.99 -27.10 12.35
CA ILE A 7 -2.40 -26.71 12.18
C ILE A 7 -2.82 -25.78 13.33
N TRP A 8 -2.50 -26.17 14.56
CA TRP A 8 -2.88 -25.46 15.77
C TRP A 8 -1.68 -24.76 16.38
N ASN A 9 -1.38 -23.55 15.90
CA ASN A 9 -0.39 -22.69 16.52
C ASN A 9 -1.04 -21.50 17.22
N LEU A 10 -0.84 -21.45 18.54
CA LEU A 10 -1.31 -20.37 19.40
C LEU A 10 -0.49 -19.11 19.12
N TYR A 11 -1.17 -17.98 18.95
CA TYR A 11 -0.52 -16.70 18.65
C TYR A 11 -0.23 -15.88 19.92
N LEU A 12 -0.92 -16.16 21.03
CA LEU A 12 -0.77 -15.44 22.28
C LEU A 12 0.41 -16.00 23.08
N LYS A 13 1.33 -15.10 23.47
CA LYS A 13 2.51 -15.45 24.28
C LYS A 13 2.13 -16.18 25.58
N GLY A 14 1.05 -15.75 26.24
CA GLY A 14 0.59 -16.38 27.48
C GLY A 14 0.19 -17.85 27.32
N ASP A 15 -0.40 -18.23 26.18
CA ASP A 15 -0.78 -19.63 25.95
C ASP A 15 0.41 -20.49 25.52
N ILE A 16 1.36 -19.89 24.79
CA ILE A 16 2.66 -20.52 24.50
C ILE A 16 3.38 -20.84 25.81
N GLU A 17 3.47 -19.88 26.73
CA GLU A 17 4.11 -20.06 28.03
C GLU A 17 3.42 -21.14 28.89
N LYS A 18 2.09 -21.27 28.83
CA LYS A 18 1.38 -22.36 29.51
C LYS A 18 1.80 -23.74 28.98
N LEU A 19 1.89 -23.89 27.66
CA LEU A 19 2.33 -25.15 27.05
C LEU A 19 3.81 -25.44 27.38
N GLU A 20 4.65 -24.40 27.36
CA GLU A 20 6.06 -24.51 27.73
C GLU A 20 6.24 -24.97 29.18
N LYS A 21 5.38 -24.49 30.10
CA LYS A 21 5.36 -24.94 31.49
C LYS A 21 5.04 -26.42 31.63
N ILE A 22 4.14 -26.97 30.80
CA ILE A 22 3.84 -28.41 30.81
C ILE A 22 5.07 -29.21 30.37
N GLN A 23 5.76 -28.77 29.31
CA GLN A 23 6.99 -29.42 28.85
C GLN A 23 8.12 -29.34 29.88
N ASN A 24 8.26 -28.20 30.55
CA ASN A 24 9.22 -28.03 31.65
C ASN A 24 8.95 -28.98 32.82
N ARG A 25 7.68 -29.26 33.13
CA ARG A 25 7.32 -30.26 34.15
C ARG A 25 7.72 -31.67 33.70
N ALA A 26 7.52 -32.01 32.43
CA ALA A 26 7.94 -33.30 31.88
C ALA A 26 9.46 -33.47 31.90
N ILE A 27 10.23 -32.43 31.54
CA ILE A 27 11.70 -32.44 31.61
C ILE A 27 12.18 -32.69 33.05
N ARG A 28 11.58 -31.98 34.02
CA ARG A 28 11.88 -32.18 35.44
C ARG A 28 11.53 -33.59 35.92
N PHE A 29 10.42 -34.14 35.42
CA PHE A 29 10.03 -35.50 35.72
C PHE A 29 11.08 -36.51 35.23
N ILE A 30 11.56 -36.35 33.99
CA ILE A 30 12.59 -37.20 33.40
C ILE A 30 13.91 -37.12 34.18
N LYS A 31 14.38 -35.90 34.50
CA LYS A 31 15.63 -35.67 35.24
C LYS A 31 15.50 -35.89 36.76
N LYS A 32 14.29 -36.19 37.25
CA LYS A 32 13.94 -36.36 38.68
C LYS A 32 14.34 -35.17 39.57
N ASP A 33 14.46 -33.96 39.02
CA ASP A 33 14.80 -32.75 39.77
C ASP A 33 13.60 -31.80 39.91
N TYR A 34 13.02 -31.84 41.11
CA TYR A 34 11.86 -31.05 41.52
C TYR A 34 12.21 -29.91 42.46
N LYS A 35 13.46 -29.84 42.95
CA LYS A 35 13.86 -28.90 44.01
C LYS A 35 14.50 -27.63 43.46
N SER A 36 15.15 -27.71 42.30
CA SER A 36 15.83 -26.55 41.71
C SER A 36 14.83 -25.49 41.20
N ARG A 37 14.68 -24.39 41.94
CA ARG A 37 13.79 -23.26 41.57
C ARG A 37 14.51 -22.04 41.00
N ASN A 38 15.82 -22.05 40.96
CA ASN A 38 16.62 -20.96 40.42
C ASN A 38 16.39 -20.82 38.90
N PRO A 39 16.59 -19.62 38.30
CA PRO A 39 16.63 -19.48 36.85
C PRO A 39 17.88 -20.21 36.28
N GLY A 40 17.72 -21.04 35.23
CA GLY A 40 18.83 -21.73 34.55
C GLY A 40 18.86 -23.29 34.58
N PRO A 41 18.45 -24.00 35.65
CA PRO A 41 18.45 -25.46 35.70
C PRO A 41 17.59 -26.10 34.60
N ILE A 42 16.48 -25.45 34.23
CA ILE A 42 15.63 -25.99 33.16
C ILE A 42 16.31 -25.91 31.78
N THR A 43 17.14 -24.89 31.56
CA THR A 43 17.88 -24.72 30.30
C THR A 43 19.05 -25.69 30.20
N SER A 44 19.72 -26.01 31.30
CA SER A 44 20.73 -27.08 31.29
C SER A 44 20.08 -28.45 31.08
N MET A 45 19.00 -28.76 31.81
CA MET A 45 18.27 -30.02 31.62
C MET A 45 17.77 -30.23 30.18
N ARG A 46 17.36 -29.15 29.51
CA ARG A 46 16.98 -29.20 28.08
C ARG A 46 18.15 -29.53 27.18
N LYS A 47 19.30 -28.89 27.41
CA LYS A 47 20.52 -29.17 26.63
C LYS A 47 20.97 -30.61 26.83
N ASP A 48 20.93 -31.11 28.06
CA ASP A 48 21.29 -32.49 28.38
C ASP A 48 20.33 -33.52 27.76
N LEU A 49 19.10 -33.13 27.45
CA LEU A 49 18.10 -33.97 26.78
C LEU A 49 18.04 -33.72 25.27
N GLU A 50 18.87 -32.81 24.75
CA GLU A 50 18.84 -32.38 23.34
C GLU A 50 17.44 -31.92 22.88
N THR A 51 16.68 -31.33 23.81
CA THR A 51 15.31 -30.86 23.53
C THR A 51 15.28 -29.35 23.33
N ASP A 52 15.03 -28.95 22.09
CA ASP A 52 14.82 -27.54 21.75
C ASP A 52 13.52 -26.98 22.37
N PRO A 53 13.45 -25.66 22.59
CA PRO A 53 12.21 -24.97 22.97
C PRO A 53 11.03 -25.30 22.05
N LEU A 54 9.82 -25.33 22.61
CA LEU A 54 8.61 -25.64 21.82
C LEU A 54 8.42 -24.69 20.64
N GLU A 55 8.74 -23.41 20.83
CA GLU A 55 8.61 -22.40 19.79
C GLU A 55 9.53 -22.68 18.60
N GLU A 56 10.79 -23.04 18.87
CA GLU A 56 11.77 -23.38 17.83
C GLU A 56 11.35 -24.64 17.09
N ARG A 57 10.98 -25.71 17.80
CA ARG A 57 10.48 -26.95 17.18
C ARG A 57 9.25 -26.71 16.31
N ARG A 58 8.32 -25.86 16.76
CA ARG A 58 7.13 -25.48 15.97
C ARG A 58 7.48 -24.66 14.74
N THR A 59 8.49 -23.80 14.83
CA THR A 59 8.99 -23.02 13.70
C THR A 59 9.61 -23.94 12.67
N SER A 60 10.45 -24.89 13.09
CA SER A 60 11.01 -25.92 12.22
C SER A 60 9.93 -26.76 11.55
N LEU A 61 8.93 -27.24 12.30
CA LEU A 61 7.82 -28.01 11.74
C LEU A 61 7.02 -27.23 10.69
N ARG A 62 6.78 -25.94 10.92
CA ARG A 62 6.10 -25.06 9.95
C ARG A 62 6.92 -24.87 8.68
N LEU A 63 8.24 -24.69 8.82
CA LEU A 63 9.14 -24.54 7.69
C LEU A 63 9.21 -25.82 6.86
N ILE A 64 9.31 -26.98 7.52
CA ILE A 64 9.26 -28.30 6.88
C ILE A 64 7.94 -28.50 6.15
N LEU A 65 6.80 -28.14 6.77
CA LEU A 65 5.50 -28.22 6.10
C LEU A 65 5.44 -27.32 4.86
N MET A 66 5.91 -26.07 4.97
CA MET A 66 5.95 -25.13 3.86
C MET A 66 6.80 -25.67 2.70
N TYR A 67 7.97 -26.22 2.99
CA TYR A 67 8.82 -26.87 2.00
C TYR A 67 8.10 -28.03 1.31
N LYS A 68 7.50 -28.94 2.08
CA LYS A 68 6.73 -30.07 1.54
C LYS A 68 5.54 -29.63 0.69
N VAL A 69 4.88 -28.53 1.05
CA VAL A 69 3.83 -27.93 0.24
C VAL A 69 4.41 -27.45 -1.09
N VAL A 70 5.47 -26.64 -1.08
CA VAL A 70 6.11 -26.10 -2.29
C VAL A 70 6.56 -27.19 -3.26
N GLU A 71 7.16 -28.26 -2.75
CA GLU A 71 7.59 -29.43 -3.55
C GLU A 71 6.42 -30.32 -4.01
N GLY A 72 5.19 -30.05 -3.57
CA GLY A 72 4.01 -30.85 -3.93
C GLY A 72 3.95 -32.22 -3.23
N LEU A 73 4.74 -32.45 -2.18
CA LEU A 73 4.74 -33.68 -1.38
C LEU A 73 3.49 -33.82 -0.50
N VAL A 74 2.67 -32.78 -0.39
CA VAL A 74 1.40 -32.78 0.33
C VAL A 74 0.26 -32.52 -0.66
N PRO A 75 -0.33 -33.56 -1.26
CA PRO A 75 -1.35 -33.41 -2.31
C PRO A 75 -2.62 -32.71 -1.84
N SER A 76 -2.91 -32.75 -0.53
CA SER A 76 -4.05 -32.07 0.09
C SER A 76 -3.88 -30.54 0.19
N LEU A 77 -2.67 -30.01 -0.03
CA LEU A 77 -2.35 -28.59 0.06
C LEU A 77 -1.66 -28.10 -1.23
N PRO A 78 -2.41 -27.81 -2.31
CA PRO A 78 -1.81 -27.34 -3.54
C PRO A 78 -1.10 -25.98 -3.37
N PRO A 79 0.15 -25.81 -3.84
CA PRO A 79 0.90 -24.56 -3.72
C PRO A 79 0.13 -23.35 -4.23
N ASN A 80 -0.48 -23.47 -5.41
CA ASN A 80 -1.11 -22.37 -6.13
C ASN A 80 -2.37 -21.82 -5.45
N SER A 81 -3.03 -22.60 -4.58
CA SER A 81 -4.20 -22.12 -3.84
C SER A 81 -3.84 -21.32 -2.59
N PHE A 82 -2.70 -21.63 -1.97
CA PHE A 82 -2.31 -21.06 -0.67
C PHE A 82 -1.10 -20.11 -0.73
N LEU A 83 -0.18 -20.33 -1.66
CA LEU A 83 1.01 -19.50 -1.85
C LEU A 83 0.78 -18.50 -2.97
N LYS A 84 1.14 -17.25 -2.69
CA LYS A 84 1.16 -16.18 -3.69
C LYS A 84 2.59 -15.69 -3.81
N TYR A 85 3.10 -15.64 -5.04
CA TYR A 85 4.39 -15.01 -5.29
C TYR A 85 4.39 -13.58 -4.74
N ALA A 86 5.44 -13.24 -4.00
CA ALA A 86 5.62 -11.88 -3.53
C ALA A 86 5.71 -10.97 -4.76
N LYS A 87 4.79 -10.01 -4.88
CA LYS A 87 4.91 -8.96 -5.89
C LYS A 87 6.24 -8.25 -5.65
N THR A 88 7.09 -8.17 -6.67
CA THR A 88 8.28 -7.33 -6.65
C THR A 88 7.87 -5.95 -6.16
N LYS A 89 8.45 -5.50 -5.03
CA LYS A 89 8.18 -4.16 -4.50
C LYS A 89 8.40 -3.18 -5.66
N SER A 90 7.47 -2.25 -5.85
CA SER A 90 7.56 -1.19 -6.86
C SER A 90 8.98 -0.64 -6.88
N GLN A 91 9.66 -0.73 -8.02
CA GLN A 91 11.01 -0.23 -8.20
C GLN A 91 11.06 1.23 -7.69
N ILE A 92 11.89 1.48 -6.69
CA ILE A 92 12.16 2.84 -6.22
C ILE A 92 12.86 3.54 -7.38
N LYS A 93 12.23 4.56 -7.96
CA LYS A 93 12.90 5.39 -8.96
C LYS A 93 14.11 6.05 -8.28
N PRO A 94 15.34 5.85 -8.78
CA PRO A 94 16.50 6.51 -8.21
C PRO A 94 16.34 8.03 -8.34
N LYS A 95 16.75 8.77 -7.32
CA LYS A 95 16.85 10.23 -7.41
C LYS A 95 17.96 10.56 -8.40
N GLN A 96 17.66 11.38 -9.40
CA GLN A 96 18.67 11.94 -10.29
C GLN A 96 19.31 13.15 -9.60
N TYR A 97 20.64 13.17 -9.53
CA TYR A 97 21.44 14.28 -9.04
C TYR A 97 22.11 14.95 -10.24
N GLN A 98 22.26 16.28 -10.23
CA GLN A 98 22.73 17.05 -11.39
C GLN A 98 24.10 16.61 -11.91
N ASP A 99 24.98 16.10 -11.04
CA ASP A 99 26.38 15.80 -11.39
C ASP A 99 26.68 14.29 -11.46
N HIS A 100 25.66 13.42 -11.46
CA HIS A 100 25.86 11.98 -11.51
C HIS A 100 24.98 11.31 -12.56
N GLN A 101 25.60 10.89 -13.66
CA GLN A 101 24.99 9.96 -14.60
C GLN A 101 25.10 8.54 -14.06
N THR A 102 24.00 7.99 -13.56
CA THR A 102 23.93 6.54 -13.30
C THR A 102 23.87 5.82 -14.64
N THR A 103 24.91 5.06 -14.98
CA THR A 103 25.00 4.20 -16.18
C THR A 103 24.13 2.95 -16.06
N ASN A 104 22.96 3.07 -15.43
CA ASN A 104 22.00 1.98 -15.40
C ASN A 104 21.44 1.77 -16.81
N LEU A 105 21.98 0.75 -17.48
CA LEU A 105 21.62 0.16 -18.78
C LEU A 105 20.11 -0.16 -18.96
N VAL A 106 19.26 0.13 -17.97
CA VAL A 106 17.82 -0.14 -17.97
C VAL A 106 16.99 1.06 -18.47
N ASN A 107 17.57 2.25 -18.63
CA ASN A 107 16.91 3.37 -19.30
C ASN A 107 17.10 3.33 -20.82
N ARG A 108 16.85 2.17 -21.46
CA ARG A 108 16.25 2.25 -22.79
C ARG A 108 14.78 2.55 -22.55
N HIS A 109 14.43 3.82 -22.75
CA HIS A 109 13.07 4.22 -23.01
C HIS A 109 12.47 3.21 -23.99
N VAL A 110 11.65 2.27 -23.50
CA VAL A 110 10.80 1.50 -24.40
C VAL A 110 9.83 2.53 -24.93
N SER A 111 10.09 2.98 -26.16
CA SER A 111 9.18 3.83 -26.89
C SER A 111 7.77 3.24 -26.71
N LYS A 112 6.78 4.06 -26.34
CA LYS A 112 5.39 3.60 -26.22
C LYS A 112 4.87 3.00 -27.54
N TRP A 113 5.64 3.19 -28.62
CA TRP A 113 5.62 2.42 -29.83
C TRP A 113 5.67 0.91 -29.57
N LYS A 114 4.50 0.28 -29.70
CA LYS A 114 4.41 -1.18 -29.79
C LYS A 114 4.57 -1.55 -31.25
N MET A 115 5.67 -2.22 -31.58
CA MET A 115 5.93 -2.70 -32.94
C MET A 115 4.76 -3.52 -33.48
N SER A 116 4.08 -4.29 -32.64
CA SER A 116 2.89 -5.08 -33.02
C SER A 116 1.66 -4.26 -33.42
N ARG A 117 1.71 -2.93 -33.31
CA ARG A 117 0.61 -2.02 -33.68
C ARG A 117 1.02 -1.02 -34.76
N SER A 118 2.22 -1.15 -35.33
CA SER A 118 2.69 -0.29 -36.42
C SER A 118 1.80 -0.40 -37.65
N ASP A 119 1.39 -1.62 -38.01
CA ASP A 119 0.68 -1.88 -39.26
C ASP A 119 -0.69 -1.20 -39.27
N LYS A 120 -1.37 -1.23 -38.11
CA LYS A 120 -2.63 -0.50 -37.89
C LYS A 120 -2.45 1.01 -37.91
N PHE A 121 -1.27 1.53 -37.56
CA PHE A 121 -0.98 2.95 -37.68
C PHE A 121 -0.78 3.34 -39.15
N VAL A 122 -0.04 2.54 -39.91
CA VAL A 122 0.17 2.74 -41.35
C VAL A 122 -1.16 2.66 -42.10
N GLU A 123 -2.00 1.66 -41.80
CA GLU A 123 -3.34 1.54 -42.39
C GLU A 123 -4.21 2.78 -42.10
N ASN A 124 -4.21 3.27 -40.86
CA ASN A 124 -4.95 4.48 -40.50
C ASN A 124 -4.39 5.76 -41.16
N LEU A 125 -3.10 5.77 -41.52
CA LEU A 125 -2.46 6.90 -42.20
C LEU A 125 -2.77 6.87 -43.70
N ASN A 126 -2.73 5.69 -44.32
CA ASN A 126 -3.13 5.50 -45.71
C ASN A 126 -4.60 5.86 -45.95
N MET A 127 -5.48 5.57 -44.97
CA MET A 127 -6.88 6.04 -45.02
C MET A 127 -7.03 7.57 -45.00
N LYS A 128 -5.97 8.32 -44.71
CA LYS A 128 -5.93 9.79 -44.72
C LYS A 128 -5.00 10.35 -45.80
N GLU A 129 -4.57 9.53 -46.75
CA GLU A 129 -3.62 9.91 -47.79
C GLU A 129 -4.16 11.01 -48.69
N GLU A 130 -5.46 11.01 -49.00
CA GLU A 130 -6.11 12.09 -49.78
C GLU A 130 -5.99 13.44 -49.06
N ASN A 131 -6.25 13.49 -47.75
CA ASN A 131 -6.10 14.73 -46.97
C ASN A 131 -4.66 15.24 -46.93
N ILE A 132 -3.67 14.34 -47.01
CA ILE A 132 -2.26 14.72 -47.06
C ILE A 132 -1.93 15.29 -48.44
N LYS A 133 -2.45 14.70 -49.52
CA LYS A 133 -2.28 15.21 -50.88
C LYS A 133 -2.94 16.59 -51.06
N ASP A 134 -4.12 16.80 -50.48
CA ASP A 134 -4.80 18.09 -50.48
C ASP A 134 -3.99 19.15 -49.74
N LEU A 135 -3.36 18.81 -48.60
CA LEU A 135 -2.45 19.70 -47.89
C LEU A 135 -1.17 19.99 -48.68
N CYS A 136 -0.62 19.01 -49.40
CA CYS A 136 0.53 19.25 -50.28
C CYS A 136 0.17 20.21 -51.41
N ASN A 137 -1.00 20.05 -52.02
CA ASN A 137 -1.51 20.98 -53.04
C ASN A 137 -1.78 22.38 -52.45
N GLU A 138 -2.24 22.48 -51.20
CA GLU A 138 -2.42 23.75 -50.49
C GLU A 138 -1.06 24.44 -50.27
N VAL A 139 -0.01 23.68 -49.95
CA VAL A 139 1.38 24.17 -49.82
C VAL A 139 2.00 24.56 -51.16
N ASP A 140 1.81 23.76 -52.21
CA ASP A 140 2.41 24.02 -53.53
C ASP A 140 1.77 25.24 -54.22
N ASN A 141 0.50 25.55 -53.91
CA ASN A 141 -0.18 26.75 -54.38
C ASN A 141 0.11 28.01 -53.54
N CYS A 142 0.88 27.90 -52.44
CA CYS A 142 1.29 29.05 -51.64
C CYS A 142 2.50 29.76 -52.26
N SER A 143 2.26 30.63 -53.25
CA SER A 143 3.31 31.39 -53.94
C SER A 143 3.40 32.88 -53.59
N SER A 144 2.72 33.42 -52.59
CA SER A 144 2.93 34.84 -52.20
C SER A 144 2.64 35.15 -50.73
N GLU A 145 3.63 35.83 -50.15
CA GLU A 145 3.70 36.63 -48.92
C GLU A 145 2.45 36.70 -48.02
N GLU A 146 2.61 36.18 -46.79
CA GLU A 146 1.73 36.34 -45.62
C GLU A 146 0.67 35.24 -45.37
N HIS A 147 1.09 33.97 -45.26
CA HIS A 147 0.16 32.89 -44.92
C HIS A 147 0.60 31.87 -43.85
N ASP A 148 -0.45 31.30 -43.26
CA ASP A 148 -0.58 30.52 -42.03
C ASP A 148 0.10 29.13 -42.11
N ILE A 149 1.43 29.13 -42.25
CA ILE A 149 2.25 27.91 -42.17
C ILE A 149 1.97 27.15 -40.86
N ASP A 150 1.74 27.89 -39.77
CA ASP A 150 1.38 27.33 -38.47
C ASP A 150 0.01 26.63 -38.50
N GLY A 151 -0.95 27.17 -39.27
CA GLY A 151 -2.23 26.53 -39.54
C GLY A 151 -2.09 25.23 -40.34
N ILE A 152 -1.26 25.22 -41.38
CA ILE A 152 -0.96 24.00 -42.17
C ILE A 152 -0.25 22.96 -41.31
N LEU A 153 0.75 23.37 -40.52
CA LEU A 153 1.43 22.50 -39.56
C LEU A 153 0.46 21.94 -38.52
N SER A 154 -0.47 22.75 -38.01
CA SER A 154 -1.50 22.30 -37.07
C SER A 154 -2.45 21.28 -37.70
N LYS A 155 -2.86 21.48 -38.97
CA LYS A 155 -3.68 20.52 -39.71
C LYS A 155 -2.93 19.18 -39.89
N LEU A 156 -1.66 19.24 -40.25
CA LEU A 156 -0.79 18.07 -40.41
C LEU A 156 -0.59 17.34 -39.08
N GLU A 157 -0.26 18.05 -38.00
CA GLU A 157 -0.13 17.50 -36.66
C GLU A 157 -1.41 16.80 -36.18
N ASN A 158 -2.59 17.36 -36.49
CA ASN A 158 -3.87 16.75 -36.16
C ASN A 158 -4.10 15.44 -36.92
N ILE A 159 -3.75 15.38 -38.21
CA ILE A 159 -3.86 14.16 -39.03
C ILE A 159 -3.04 13.02 -38.41
N PHE A 160 -1.76 13.29 -38.11
CA PHE A 160 -0.85 12.31 -37.50
C PHE A 160 -1.29 11.93 -36.08
N SER A 161 -1.72 12.90 -35.28
CA SER A 161 -2.20 12.66 -33.91
C SER A 161 -3.43 11.76 -33.89
N GLU A 162 -4.41 12.01 -34.74
CA GLU A 162 -5.62 11.19 -34.84
C GLU A 162 -5.33 9.78 -35.35
N ALA A 163 -4.45 9.65 -36.34
CA ALA A 163 -3.99 8.35 -36.84
C ALA A 163 -3.28 7.55 -35.72
N ALA A 164 -2.54 8.23 -34.84
CA ALA A 164 -1.84 7.62 -33.72
C ALA A 164 -2.75 7.30 -32.51
N ILE A 165 -3.80 8.09 -32.27
CA ILE A 165 -4.71 7.90 -31.12
C ILE A 165 -5.45 6.57 -31.18
N LYS A 166 -5.89 6.11 -32.35
CA LYS A 166 -6.62 4.84 -32.49
C LYS A 166 -5.78 3.61 -32.06
N PRO A 167 -4.55 3.38 -32.56
CA PRO A 167 -3.72 2.24 -32.19
C PRO A 167 -3.00 2.39 -30.83
N PHE A 168 -2.59 3.61 -30.47
CA PHE A 168 -1.73 3.85 -29.31
C PHE A 168 -2.45 4.50 -28.11
N GLY A 169 -3.65 5.04 -28.29
CA GLY A 169 -4.45 5.72 -27.27
C GLY A 169 -4.06 7.19 -27.06
N LYS A 170 -4.97 8.00 -26.48
CA LYS A 170 -4.66 9.38 -26.09
C LYS A 170 -3.63 9.38 -24.95
N SER A 171 -2.60 10.23 -25.04
CA SER A 171 -1.70 10.50 -23.91
C SER A 171 -2.43 11.32 -22.85
N GLY A 172 -3.28 10.66 -22.08
CA GLY A 172 -3.95 11.28 -20.95
C GLY A 172 -2.93 11.67 -19.88
N ARG A 173 -2.69 12.98 -19.70
CA ARG A 173 -2.78 13.50 -18.34
C ARG A 173 -4.21 13.22 -17.93
N ASN A 174 -4.42 12.12 -17.19
CA ASN A 174 -5.71 11.85 -16.57
C ASN A 174 -6.02 13.00 -15.60
N ASN A 175 -6.69 14.04 -16.11
CA ASN A 175 -7.67 14.83 -15.38
C ASN A 175 -8.94 13.99 -15.24
N GLU A 176 -8.81 12.71 -14.88
CA GLU A 176 -9.82 12.16 -14.00
C GLU A 176 -9.80 13.10 -12.81
N GLN A 177 -10.88 13.86 -12.64
CA GLN A 177 -11.27 14.27 -11.31
C GLN A 177 -11.20 12.99 -10.49
N LYS A 178 -10.08 12.80 -9.80
CA LYS A 178 -10.01 11.89 -8.67
C LYS A 178 -11.15 12.39 -7.82
N GLU A 179 -12.28 11.70 -7.87
CA GLU A 179 -13.29 11.77 -6.84
C GLU A 179 -12.47 11.80 -5.56
N LYS A 180 -12.53 12.95 -4.86
CA LYS A 180 -11.68 13.19 -3.70
C LYS A 180 -11.84 11.97 -2.84
N SER A 181 -10.81 11.12 -2.79
CA SER A 181 -10.94 9.79 -2.21
C SER A 181 -11.68 9.91 -0.89
N ASP A 182 -12.67 9.04 -0.66
CA ASP A 182 -13.54 8.89 0.53
C ASP A 182 -12.88 9.00 1.92
N ARG A 183 -11.59 9.28 2.00
CA ARG A 183 -10.85 9.63 3.22
C ARG A 183 -11.39 10.88 3.92
N ASN A 184 -12.16 11.74 3.24
CA ASN A 184 -12.87 12.86 3.87
C ASN A 184 -14.27 12.47 4.40
N ASN A 185 -14.76 11.25 4.14
CA ASN A 185 -16.01 10.71 4.68
C ASN A 185 -15.81 9.93 6.00
N GLU A 186 -14.70 10.17 6.70
CA GLU A 186 -14.59 9.75 8.09
C GLU A 186 -15.55 10.61 8.91
N ILE A 187 -16.62 9.97 9.43
CA ILE A 187 -17.76 10.58 10.11
C ILE A 187 -17.31 11.50 11.27
N TRP A 188 -16.15 11.22 11.86
CA TRP A 188 -15.57 11.97 12.97
C TRP A 188 -14.67 13.15 12.56
N PHE A 189 -14.34 13.30 11.27
CA PHE A 189 -13.42 14.33 10.77
C PHE A 189 -14.18 15.63 10.48
N THR A 190 -14.04 16.60 11.37
CA THR A 190 -14.75 17.88 11.31
C THR A 190 -14.07 18.90 10.39
N LYS A 191 -14.80 19.96 10.01
CA LYS A 191 -14.24 21.12 9.28
C LYS A 191 -13.01 21.70 9.98
N LEU A 192 -13.03 21.73 11.31
CA LEU A 192 -11.91 22.24 12.11
C LEU A 192 -10.67 21.34 12.01
N CYS A 193 -10.85 20.02 11.90
CA CYS A 193 -9.75 19.10 11.58
C CYS A 193 -9.12 19.42 10.21
N ASP A 194 -9.94 19.75 9.20
CA ASP A 194 -9.46 20.13 7.86
C ASP A 194 -8.66 21.45 7.89
N GLU A 195 -9.15 22.46 8.61
CA GLU A 195 -8.47 23.74 8.76
C GLU A 195 -7.09 23.56 9.43
N LYS A 196 -7.02 22.77 10.50
CA LYS A 196 -5.76 22.46 11.18
C LYS A 196 -4.82 21.63 10.29
N ARG A 197 -5.36 20.70 9.49
CA ARG A 197 -4.61 19.93 8.50
C ARG A 197 -3.99 20.84 7.44
N LYS A 198 -4.77 21.78 6.88
CA LYS A 198 -4.28 22.77 5.90
C LYS A 198 -3.15 23.61 6.48
N LYS A 199 -3.32 24.12 7.71
CA LYS A 199 -2.27 24.88 8.42
C LYS A 199 -0.99 24.06 8.59
N PHE A 200 -1.09 22.79 8.99
CA PHE A 200 0.06 21.89 9.09
C PHE A 200 0.77 21.66 7.75
N HIS A 201 0.04 21.35 6.67
CA HIS A 201 0.65 21.12 5.36
C HIS A 201 1.27 22.38 4.78
N ASN A 202 0.67 23.55 5.02
CA ASN A 202 1.25 24.84 4.62
C ASN A 202 2.56 25.12 5.37
N ALA A 203 2.59 24.90 6.69
CA ALA A 203 3.83 25.02 7.48
C ALA A 203 4.90 24.02 7.02
N LYS A 204 4.50 22.79 6.66
CA LYS A 204 5.40 21.77 6.12
C LYS A 204 6.00 22.17 4.78
N LYS A 205 5.18 22.75 3.89
CA LYS A 205 5.65 23.30 2.61
C LYS A 205 6.65 24.44 2.83
N LYS A 206 6.37 25.36 3.76
CA LYS A 206 7.28 26.46 4.10
C LYS A 206 8.63 25.94 4.64
N TYR A 207 8.60 25.00 5.59
CA TYR A 207 9.82 24.38 6.12
C TYR A 207 10.63 23.61 5.06
N ASN A 208 9.95 22.94 4.12
CA ASN A 208 10.64 22.22 3.04
C ASN A 208 11.28 23.18 2.02
N LYS A 209 10.75 24.39 1.86
CA LYS A 209 11.35 25.45 1.03
C LYS A 209 12.54 26.07 1.72
N ASP A 210 12.40 26.40 3.01
CA ASP A 210 13.44 27.02 3.82
C ASP A 210 13.47 26.38 5.22
N LYS A 211 14.62 25.80 5.55
CA LYS A 211 14.86 25.05 6.80
C LYS A 211 15.27 25.94 7.98
N SER A 212 14.90 27.20 7.97
CA SER A 212 15.07 28.14 9.09
C SER A 212 14.48 27.64 10.42
N SER A 213 15.07 28.08 11.54
CA SER A 213 14.61 27.79 12.91
C SER A 213 13.16 28.24 13.16
N ALA A 214 12.77 29.41 12.64
CA ALA A 214 11.41 29.93 12.74
C ALA A 214 10.39 29.05 12.00
N ASN A 215 10.76 28.51 10.83
CA ASN A 215 9.90 27.59 10.08
C ASN A 215 9.78 26.23 10.78
N ARG A 216 10.85 25.76 11.43
CA ARG A 216 10.84 24.54 12.26
C ARG A 216 9.89 24.68 13.45
N GLU A 217 9.95 25.80 14.17
CA GLU A 217 9.04 26.11 15.29
C GLU A 217 7.58 26.16 14.82
N SER A 218 7.33 26.87 13.72
CA SER A 218 6.00 26.99 13.11
C SER A 218 5.43 25.63 12.70
N LEU A 219 6.24 24.76 12.10
CA LEU A 219 5.85 23.40 11.75
C LEU A 219 5.54 22.56 13.00
N ARG A 220 6.37 22.67 14.05
CA ARG A 220 6.15 21.97 15.33
C ARG A 220 4.84 22.38 15.96
N PHE A 221 4.55 23.68 16.05
CA PHE A 221 3.30 24.20 16.61
C PHE A 221 2.08 23.75 15.79
N ALA A 222 2.12 23.91 14.46
CA ALA A 222 1.04 23.48 13.58
C ALA A 222 0.79 21.97 13.67
N ARG A 223 1.84 21.14 13.79
CA ARG A 223 1.73 19.70 14.00
C ARG A 223 1.06 19.36 15.32
N LYS A 224 1.46 20.02 16.42
CA LYS A 224 0.88 19.81 17.76
C LYS A 224 -0.60 20.20 17.77
N SER A 225 -0.94 21.35 17.19
CA SER A 225 -2.33 21.83 17.10
C SER A 225 -3.20 20.87 16.28
N TYR A 226 -2.71 20.39 15.13
CA TYR A 226 -3.43 19.43 14.31
C TYR A 226 -3.66 18.08 15.02
N LYS A 227 -2.63 17.53 15.67
CA LYS A 227 -2.77 16.28 16.43
C LYS A 227 -3.77 16.41 17.56
N LYS A 228 -3.70 17.49 18.34
CA LYS A 228 -4.63 17.75 19.44
C LYS A 228 -6.08 17.77 18.96
N GLU A 229 -6.32 18.41 17.81
CA GLU A 229 -7.67 18.49 17.26
C GLU A 229 -8.19 17.14 16.78
N LEU A 230 -7.35 16.34 16.11
CA LEU A 230 -7.74 14.99 15.70
C LEU A 230 -8.12 14.12 16.90
N SER A 231 -7.30 14.15 17.95
CA SER A 231 -7.59 13.41 19.19
C SER A 231 -8.90 13.85 19.82
N ARG A 232 -9.15 15.17 19.87
CA ARG A 232 -10.39 15.74 20.43
C ARG A 232 -11.63 15.34 19.61
N SER A 233 -11.57 15.50 18.29
CA SER A 233 -12.68 15.19 17.39
C SER A 233 -13.01 13.70 17.41
N PHE A 234 -11.99 12.84 17.44
CA PHE A 234 -12.16 11.40 17.58
C PHE A 234 -12.78 11.01 18.93
N ALA A 235 -12.28 11.56 20.05
CA ALA A 235 -12.82 11.30 21.37
C ALA A 235 -14.30 11.73 21.49
N ASN A 236 -14.64 12.91 20.97
CA ASN A 236 -16.02 13.39 20.95
C ASN A 236 -16.94 12.49 20.13
N HIS A 237 -16.48 12.05 18.95
CA HIS A 237 -17.24 11.11 18.13
C HIS A 237 -17.46 9.79 18.86
N GLN A 238 -16.42 9.26 19.52
CA GLN A 238 -16.54 8.02 20.29
C GLN A 238 -17.57 8.15 21.42
N LEU A 239 -17.53 9.25 22.18
CA LEU A 239 -18.51 9.53 23.24
C LEU A 239 -19.94 9.67 22.70
N ASN A 240 -20.11 10.36 21.57
CA ASN A 240 -21.42 10.53 20.96
C ASN A 240 -21.97 9.20 20.44
N LEU A 241 -21.12 8.40 19.80
CA LEU A 241 -21.48 7.06 19.34
C LEU A 241 -21.89 6.16 20.50
N GLU A 242 -21.18 6.19 21.62
CA GLU A 242 -21.55 5.43 22.81
C GLU A 242 -22.90 5.86 23.38
N LYS A 243 -23.21 7.16 23.39
CA LYS A 243 -24.53 7.67 23.81
C LYS A 243 -25.62 7.21 22.86
N GLU A 244 -25.39 7.32 21.56
CA GLU A 244 -26.33 6.91 20.51
C GLU A 244 -26.61 5.41 20.60
N LEU A 245 -25.58 4.56 20.77
CA LEU A 245 -25.74 3.12 20.95
C LEU A 245 -26.51 2.78 22.24
N ARG A 246 -26.25 3.48 23.36
CA ARG A 246 -26.98 3.26 24.62
C ARG A 246 -28.46 3.65 24.51
N GLN A 247 -28.77 4.73 23.79
CA GLN A 247 -30.16 5.18 23.59
C GLN A 247 -30.91 4.27 22.61
N THR A 248 -30.31 3.97 21.46
CA THR A 248 -30.91 3.09 20.44
C THR A 248 -31.07 1.65 20.92
N SER A 249 -30.13 1.13 21.71
CA SER A 249 -30.25 -0.19 22.34
C SER A 249 -31.50 -0.35 23.20
N ARG A 250 -32.01 0.74 23.79
CA ARG A 250 -33.21 0.71 24.65
C ARG A 250 -34.50 0.94 23.87
N ASN A 251 -34.44 1.74 22.80
CA ASN A 251 -35.64 2.26 22.13
C ASN A 251 -35.91 1.61 20.76
N ASN A 252 -34.87 1.16 20.04
CA ASN A 252 -35.01 0.60 18.69
C ASN A 252 -33.85 -0.33 18.31
N THR A 253 -34.10 -1.63 18.39
CA THR A 253 -33.14 -2.69 18.08
C THR A 253 -32.66 -2.67 16.62
N LYS A 254 -33.50 -2.26 15.66
CA LYS A 254 -33.15 -2.22 14.22
C LYS A 254 -32.15 -1.10 13.91
N GLU A 255 -32.37 0.09 14.47
CA GLU A 255 -31.45 1.23 14.39
C GLU A 255 -30.09 0.88 15.02
N PHE A 256 -30.09 0.24 16.19
CA PHE A 256 -28.89 -0.22 16.87
C PHE A 256 -28.02 -1.14 15.98
N TRP A 257 -28.62 -2.16 15.37
CA TRP A 257 -27.89 -3.06 14.47
C TRP A 257 -27.44 -2.37 13.18
N ASN A 258 -28.21 -1.40 12.65
CA ASN A 258 -27.79 -0.59 11.51
C ASN A 258 -26.52 0.21 11.80
N ILE A 259 -26.43 0.82 12.98
CA ILE A 259 -25.23 1.56 13.43
C ILE A 259 -24.03 0.60 13.50
N LEU A 260 -24.17 -0.55 14.17
CA LEU A 260 -23.08 -1.54 14.26
C LEU A 260 -22.64 -2.07 12.89
N ASN A 261 -23.58 -2.33 11.99
CA ASN A 261 -23.29 -2.83 10.65
C ASN A 261 -22.56 -1.79 9.77
N LYS A 262 -22.81 -0.49 9.97
CA LYS A 262 -22.04 0.58 9.29
C LYS A 262 -20.55 0.55 9.67
N PHE A 263 -20.21 0.17 10.90
CA PHE A 263 -18.82 0.06 11.36
C PHE A 263 -18.17 -1.29 10.99
N SER A 264 -18.93 -2.39 10.99
CA SER A 264 -18.49 -3.72 10.54
C SER A 264 -18.01 -3.73 9.08
N LYS A 265 -18.69 -3.02 8.18
CA LYS A 265 -18.30 -2.97 6.76
C LYS A 265 -16.99 -2.20 6.51
N LYS A 266 -16.53 -1.37 7.45
CA LYS A 266 -15.27 -0.59 7.33
C LYS A 266 -14.03 -1.29 7.91
N THR A 267 -14.19 -2.31 8.77
CA THR A 267 -13.05 -2.99 9.42
C THR A 267 -12.23 -3.91 8.50
N LYS A 268 -12.64 -4.13 7.24
CA LYS A 268 -11.76 -4.76 6.23
C LYS A 268 -10.57 -3.87 5.82
N LYS A 269 -10.54 -2.58 6.19
CA LYS A 269 -9.33 -1.76 6.18
C LYS A 269 -8.81 -1.65 7.61
N ARG A 270 -7.92 -2.57 8.01
CA ARG A 270 -7.12 -2.42 9.24
C ARG A 270 -6.43 -1.06 9.21
N TYR A 271 -6.90 -0.11 10.01
CA TYR A 271 -6.13 1.08 10.36
C TYR A 271 -5.03 0.62 11.31
N THR A 272 -3.91 0.17 10.77
CA THR A 272 -2.67 0.15 11.53
C THR A 272 -2.29 1.60 11.77
N TYR A 273 -2.58 2.13 12.96
CA TYR A 273 -1.84 3.28 13.47
C TYR A 273 -0.43 2.80 13.85
N THR A 274 0.32 2.29 12.87
CA THR A 274 1.76 2.11 13.02
C THR A 274 2.33 3.51 13.19
N ASN A 275 3.04 3.70 14.29
CA ASN A 275 3.78 4.88 14.69
C ASN A 275 4.90 5.19 13.66
N ARG A 276 4.54 5.48 12.41
CA ARG A 276 5.45 5.76 11.29
C ARG A 276 5.81 7.25 11.23
N TYR A 277 6.26 7.84 12.33
CA TYR A 277 6.95 9.13 12.31
C TYR A 277 7.89 9.25 13.51
N THR A 278 8.75 8.25 13.70
CA THR A 278 10.03 8.39 14.40
C THR A 278 11.11 8.42 13.33
N LEU A 279 11.60 9.63 13.07
CA LEU A 279 12.91 10.08 12.62
C LEU A 279 12.77 11.59 12.36
#